data_AF-E1KTM5-F1
#
_entry.id   AF-E1KTM5-F1
#
_cell.length_a   1.000
_cell.length_b   1.000
_cell.length_c   1.000
_cell.angle_alpha   90.00
_cell.angle_beta   90.00
_cell.angle_gamma   90.00
#
_symmetry.space_group_name_H-M   'P 1'
#
loop_
_entity.id
_entity.type
_entity.pdbx_description
1 polymer ?
#
loop_
_entity_poly.entity_id
_entity_poly.type
_entity_poly.pdbx_seq_one_letter_code
_entity_poly.pdbx_strand_id
1 'polypeptide(L)'
;MGEVYSAAALINGSKWYFESDQFIEGDKGKFLTTGTKVIPSKYLYISTEKNFHNISKITLWTYIDNPVDAILKIGDATFQAEEKNIPSGNYAGNWFIYYPNAVSGNVDILLKTKGELKNHIIVKEIEVTNLMDDKSENAEYIKQNIEQKDNIVQLNRTISKDYWNTLCLPFDVNKASVNLLLNNPELKEFTREVDGTTMKFRNADSIKAGIPYIIKPSKDVVNPTFHNVIVTATEPKTITDESGNYSFIGTYSPTELKTDGTELFLGDKDYLYKPFANDKTINGIRAFFRIKNNTSQARQSQYSISIDETTFILLPNINTTPLSTQEKIYTLDGRQVHSTYNLKAGIYIKNGKKLYVH
;
A
#
# COMPACT_ATOMS: atom_id res chain seq x y z
N MET A 1 -40.62 20.58 -14.94
CA MET A 1 -39.49 19.74 -14.48
C MET A 1 -39.66 18.41 -15.16
N GLY A 2 -38.63 17.93 -15.87
CA GLY A 2 -38.69 16.61 -16.51
C GLY A 2 -38.76 15.51 -15.46
N GLU A 3 -39.26 14.35 -15.85
CA GLU A 3 -39.28 13.15 -15.00
C GLU A 3 -37.85 12.75 -14.65
N VAL A 4 -37.58 12.45 -13.37
CA VAL A 4 -36.29 11.93 -12.90
C VAL A 4 -36.51 10.48 -12.50
N TYR A 5 -35.69 9.60 -13.05
CA TYR A 5 -35.71 8.18 -12.75
C TYR A 5 -34.59 7.86 -11.78
N SER A 6 -34.88 7.04 -10.78
CA SER A 6 -33.91 6.63 -9.77
C SER A 6 -33.86 5.12 -9.60
N ALA A 7 -32.69 4.61 -9.27
CA ALA A 7 -32.45 3.21 -8.93
C ALA A 7 -31.37 3.10 -7.84
N ALA A 8 -31.30 1.96 -7.18
CA ALA A 8 -30.22 1.65 -6.25
C ALA A 8 -29.74 0.22 -6.44
N ALA A 9 -28.44 -0.01 -6.25
CA ALA A 9 -27.83 -1.33 -6.33
C ALA A 9 -26.75 -1.51 -5.27
N LEU A 10 -26.53 -2.75 -4.85
CA LEU A 10 -25.37 -3.13 -4.05
C LEU A 10 -24.25 -3.54 -5.01
N ILE A 11 -23.17 -2.76 -5.02
CA ILE A 11 -22.00 -3.00 -5.88
C ILE A 11 -20.77 -2.90 -4.99
N ASN A 12 -19.94 -3.95 -4.98
CA ASN A 12 -18.71 -4.02 -4.19
C ASN A 12 -18.95 -3.62 -2.72
N GLY A 13 -19.86 -4.35 -2.05
CA GLY A 13 -20.18 -4.15 -0.63
C GLY A 13 -20.83 -2.81 -0.27
N SER A 14 -21.12 -1.95 -1.25
CA SER A 14 -21.58 -0.57 -1.03
C SER A 14 -22.90 -0.34 -1.73
N LYS A 15 -23.80 0.43 -1.10
CA LYS A 15 -25.05 0.85 -1.72
C LYS A 15 -24.79 2.08 -2.59
N TRP A 16 -25.13 1.95 -3.86
CA TRP A 16 -25.03 3.00 -4.87
C TRP A 16 -26.41 3.42 -5.33
N TYR A 17 -26.56 4.71 -5.56
CA TYR A 17 -27.76 5.35 -6.09
C TYR A 17 -27.48 5.88 -7.48
N PHE A 18 -28.47 5.77 -8.34
CA PHE A 18 -28.38 6.16 -9.74
C PHE A 18 -29.58 7.05 -10.06
N GLU A 19 -29.33 8.20 -10.68
CA GLU A 19 -30.37 9.14 -11.10
C GLU A 19 -30.14 9.60 -12.53
N SER A 20 -31.20 9.70 -13.31
CA SER A 20 -31.12 10.06 -14.73
C SER A 20 -32.41 10.72 -15.23
N ASP A 21 -32.32 11.41 -16.38
CA ASP A 21 -33.47 11.96 -17.10
C ASP A 21 -34.22 10.92 -17.94
N GLN A 22 -33.76 9.66 -17.93
CA GLN A 22 -34.38 8.53 -18.59
C GLN A 22 -34.42 7.31 -17.68
N PHE A 23 -35.30 6.37 -18.00
CA PHE A 23 -35.47 5.16 -17.21
C PHE A 23 -34.15 4.43 -17.00
N ILE A 24 -34.01 3.85 -15.80
CA ILE A 24 -32.85 3.06 -15.41
C ILE A 24 -33.30 1.61 -15.30
N GLU A 25 -32.64 0.73 -16.04
CA GLU A 25 -32.89 -0.71 -15.99
C GLU A 25 -31.68 -1.42 -15.38
N GLY A 26 -31.96 -2.24 -14.36
CA GLY A 26 -31.02 -3.13 -13.72
C GLY A 26 -31.66 -4.51 -13.49
N ASP A 27 -30.90 -5.54 -13.85
CA ASP A 27 -31.05 -6.95 -13.48
C ASP A 27 -31.98 -7.90 -14.28
N LYS A 28 -31.33 -8.63 -15.21
CA LYS A 28 -31.42 -10.09 -15.48
C LYS A 28 -30.06 -10.55 -16.04
N GLY A 29 -28.99 -10.43 -15.26
CA GLY A 29 -27.63 -10.68 -15.75
C GLY A 29 -27.12 -9.65 -16.77
N LYS A 30 -27.68 -8.43 -16.74
CA LYS A 30 -27.30 -7.30 -17.57
C LYS A 30 -26.69 -6.19 -16.72
N PHE A 31 -25.85 -5.38 -17.36
CA PHE A 31 -25.26 -4.16 -16.81
C PHE A 31 -26.32 -3.11 -16.50
N LEU A 32 -26.03 -2.17 -15.60
CA LEU A 32 -26.93 -1.04 -15.36
C LEU A 32 -26.97 -0.16 -16.60
N THR A 33 -28.17 0.21 -17.03
CA THR A 33 -28.37 1.06 -18.22
C THR A 33 -29.28 2.23 -17.91
N THR A 34 -28.99 3.39 -18.51
CA THR A 34 -29.95 4.50 -18.60
C THR A 34 -30.29 4.83 -20.06
N GLY A 35 -31.59 4.96 -20.31
CA GLY A 35 -32.16 5.15 -21.64
C GLY A 35 -32.00 3.93 -22.54
N THR A 36 -32.34 4.11 -23.83
CA THR A 36 -32.07 3.14 -24.90
C THR A 36 -31.43 3.83 -26.08
N LYS A 37 -31.03 3.05 -27.09
CA LYS A 37 -30.64 3.62 -28.40
C LYS A 37 -31.75 4.47 -29.05
N VAL A 38 -33.02 4.20 -28.74
CA VAL A 38 -34.18 4.94 -29.28
C VAL A 38 -34.49 6.17 -28.42
N ILE A 39 -34.37 6.04 -27.10
CA ILE A 39 -34.67 7.09 -26.12
C ILE A 39 -33.43 7.30 -25.24
N PRO A 40 -32.40 8.01 -25.75
CA PRO A 40 -31.14 8.18 -25.04
C PRO A 40 -31.23 9.26 -23.95
N SER A 41 -30.36 9.15 -22.95
CA SER A 41 -30.25 10.02 -21.78
C SER A 41 -29.28 11.19 -21.98
N LYS A 42 -29.53 12.31 -21.31
CA LYS A 42 -28.58 13.44 -21.22
C LYS A 42 -27.57 13.30 -20.08
N TYR A 43 -27.90 12.54 -19.02
CA TYR A 43 -26.98 12.36 -17.90
C TYR A 43 -27.25 11.10 -17.08
N LEU A 44 -26.20 10.62 -16.42
CA LEU A 44 -26.28 9.68 -15.32
C LEU A 44 -25.54 10.26 -14.12
N TYR A 45 -26.24 10.40 -13.01
CA TYR A 45 -25.66 10.71 -11.71
C TYR A 45 -25.56 9.42 -10.89
N ILE A 46 -24.39 9.18 -10.31
CA ILE A 46 -24.06 7.99 -9.52
C ILE A 46 -23.55 8.47 -8.18
N SER A 47 -24.14 8.03 -7.08
CA SER A 47 -23.72 8.46 -5.74
C SER A 47 -23.74 7.32 -4.73
N THR A 48 -23.13 7.55 -3.58
CA THR A 48 -23.12 6.60 -2.47
C THR A 48 -23.21 7.31 -1.13
N GLU A 49 -23.94 6.70 -0.19
CA GLU A 49 -23.96 7.12 1.21
C GLU A 49 -22.71 6.69 1.98
N LYS A 50 -21.93 5.75 1.43
CA LYS A 50 -20.70 5.28 2.07
C LYS A 50 -19.66 6.39 2.07
N ASN A 51 -19.13 6.70 3.25
CA ASN A 51 -17.93 7.52 3.37
C ASN A 51 -16.71 6.62 3.13
N PHE A 52 -15.98 6.86 2.05
CA PHE A 52 -14.75 6.16 1.73
C PHE A 52 -13.55 6.91 2.30
N HIS A 53 -12.48 6.18 2.61
CA HIS A 53 -11.31 6.73 3.27
C HIS A 53 -10.03 6.45 2.49
N ASN A 54 -9.19 7.48 2.39
CA ASN A 54 -7.91 7.45 1.66
C ASN A 54 -8.05 6.96 0.22
N ILE A 55 -9.01 7.46 -0.55
CA ILE A 55 -9.26 7.01 -1.92
C ILE A 55 -8.07 7.37 -2.82
N SER A 56 -7.33 6.38 -3.33
CA SER A 56 -6.25 6.62 -4.31
C SER A 56 -6.75 6.64 -5.74
N LYS A 57 -7.76 5.81 -6.05
CA LYS A 57 -8.24 5.62 -7.41
C LYS A 57 -9.73 5.30 -7.42
N ILE A 58 -10.45 5.88 -8.37
CA ILE A 58 -11.80 5.44 -8.73
C ILE A 58 -11.79 5.07 -10.20
N THR A 59 -12.39 3.92 -10.54
CA THR A 59 -12.53 3.47 -11.92
C THR A 59 -14.00 3.27 -12.26
N LEU A 60 -14.43 3.86 -13.36
CA LEU A 60 -15.78 3.70 -13.90
C LEU A 60 -15.67 3.20 -15.34
N TRP A 61 -16.14 1.98 -15.59
CA TRP A 61 -16.17 1.39 -16.93
C TRP A 61 -17.58 1.47 -17.50
N THR A 62 -17.71 2.03 -18.70
CA THR A 62 -19.00 2.24 -19.37
C THR A 62 -18.98 1.88 -20.85
N TYR A 63 -20.16 1.76 -21.46
CA TYR A 63 -20.33 1.96 -22.90
C TYR A 63 -21.19 3.19 -23.13
N ILE A 64 -20.67 4.08 -23.97
CA ILE A 64 -21.29 5.33 -24.43
C ILE A 64 -20.80 5.57 -25.86
N ASP A 65 -21.66 6.13 -26.70
CA ASP A 65 -21.37 6.37 -28.12
C ASP A 65 -20.90 7.82 -28.36
N ASN A 66 -21.43 8.75 -27.59
CA ASN A 66 -21.14 10.17 -27.67
C ASN A 66 -20.29 10.65 -26.48
N PRO A 67 -19.45 11.69 -26.66
CA PRO A 67 -18.65 12.26 -25.58
C PRO A 67 -19.48 12.73 -24.39
N VAL A 68 -18.90 12.57 -23.20
CA VAL A 68 -19.46 13.04 -21.92
C VAL A 68 -18.42 13.86 -21.17
N ASP A 69 -18.88 14.75 -20.30
CA ASP A 69 -18.10 15.27 -19.18
C ASP A 69 -18.30 14.31 -18.00
N ALA A 70 -17.22 13.66 -17.57
CA ALA A 70 -17.22 12.68 -16.48
C ALA A 70 -16.60 13.28 -15.22
N ILE A 71 -17.43 13.88 -14.38
CA ILE A 71 -16.99 14.66 -13.22
C ILE A 71 -17.16 13.82 -11.96
N LEU A 72 -16.09 13.67 -11.20
CA LEU A 72 -16.12 13.08 -9.86
C LEU A 72 -16.11 14.18 -8.82
N LYS A 73 -16.93 14.04 -7.79
CA LYS A 73 -16.84 14.78 -6.54
C LYS A 73 -16.64 13.84 -5.37
N ILE A 74 -15.80 14.29 -4.44
CA ILE A 74 -15.58 13.62 -3.16
C ILE A 74 -15.67 14.68 -2.07
N GLY A 75 -16.79 14.71 -1.36
CA GLY A 75 -17.15 15.88 -0.54
C GLY A 75 -17.15 17.15 -1.41
N ASP A 76 -16.39 18.17 -0.98
CA ASP A 76 -16.29 19.45 -1.71
C ASP A 76 -15.25 19.42 -2.86
N ALA A 77 -14.41 18.40 -2.92
CA ALA A 77 -13.35 18.29 -3.93
C ALA A 77 -13.92 17.77 -5.26
N THR A 78 -13.44 18.32 -6.39
CA THR A 78 -13.85 17.92 -7.74
C THR A 78 -12.65 17.43 -8.53
N PHE A 79 -12.82 16.32 -9.25
CA PHE A 79 -11.78 15.66 -10.03
C PHE A 79 -12.25 15.41 -11.47
N GLN A 80 -11.32 15.51 -12.41
CA GLN A 80 -11.53 15.15 -13.81
C GLN A 80 -10.99 13.75 -14.06
N ALA A 81 -11.63 13.03 -14.98
CA ALA A 81 -11.19 11.70 -15.38
C ALA A 81 -9.98 11.78 -16.32
N GLU A 82 -9.06 10.82 -16.17
CA GLU A 82 -8.30 10.31 -17.30
C GLU A 82 -9.22 9.38 -18.11
N GLU A 83 -9.49 9.75 -19.36
CA GLU A 83 -10.39 9.02 -20.25
C GLU A 83 -9.61 8.05 -21.13
N LYS A 84 -10.06 6.80 -21.18
CA LYS A 84 -9.50 5.77 -22.08
C LYS A 84 -10.61 5.03 -22.80
N ASN A 85 -10.56 5.03 -24.13
CA ASN A 85 -11.44 4.22 -24.96
C ASN A 85 -10.72 2.95 -25.43
N ILE A 86 -11.36 1.80 -25.21
CA ILE A 86 -10.90 0.49 -25.69
C ILE A 86 -11.91 -0.01 -26.73
N PRO A 87 -11.53 -0.15 -28.01
CA PRO A 87 -12.51 -0.38 -29.09
C PRO A 87 -13.04 -1.82 -29.16
N SER A 88 -12.29 -2.81 -28.70
CA SER A 88 -12.65 -4.23 -28.88
C SER A 88 -12.04 -5.13 -27.80
N GLY A 89 -12.63 -6.31 -27.61
CA GLY A 89 -12.21 -7.30 -26.62
C GLY A 89 -13.01 -7.25 -25.32
N ASN A 90 -12.58 -8.04 -24.32
CA ASN A 90 -13.33 -8.23 -23.07
C ASN A 90 -13.47 -6.95 -22.25
N TYR A 91 -12.55 -5.99 -22.42
CA TYR A 91 -12.51 -4.71 -21.71
C TYR A 91 -12.91 -3.52 -22.61
N ALA A 92 -13.55 -3.79 -23.74
CA ALA A 92 -14.00 -2.73 -24.64
C ALA A 92 -14.98 -1.77 -23.92
N GLY A 93 -14.99 -0.51 -24.35
CA GLY A 93 -15.79 0.55 -23.74
C GLY A 93 -14.94 1.76 -23.35
N ASN A 94 -15.56 2.65 -22.58
CA ASN A 94 -15.00 3.90 -22.09
C ASN A 94 -14.68 3.77 -20.61
N TRP A 95 -13.45 4.06 -20.25
CA TRP A 95 -12.92 4.01 -18.90
C TRP A 95 -12.66 5.42 -18.43
N PHE A 96 -13.29 5.78 -17.30
CA PHE A 96 -13.06 7.02 -16.58
C PHE A 96 -12.28 6.68 -15.33
N ILE A 97 -11.02 7.14 -15.26
CA ILE A 97 -10.13 6.83 -14.16
C ILE A 97 -9.79 8.12 -13.43
N TYR A 98 -10.03 8.14 -12.13
CA TYR A 98 -9.76 9.28 -11.28
C TYR A 98 -8.64 8.94 -10.30
N TYR A 99 -7.77 9.91 -10.02
CA TYR A 99 -6.70 9.79 -9.03
C TYR A 99 -6.81 10.89 -7.96
N PRO A 100 -7.71 10.73 -6.97
CA PRO A 100 -7.95 11.75 -5.96
C PRO A 100 -6.78 11.97 -5.00
N ASN A 101 -5.79 11.06 -4.96
CA ASN A 101 -4.61 11.12 -4.09
C ASN A 101 -4.95 11.13 -2.59
N ALA A 102 -5.58 10.04 -2.11
CA ALA A 102 -5.88 9.78 -0.70
C ALA A 102 -6.92 10.72 -0.05
N VAL A 103 -7.88 11.22 -0.83
CA VAL A 103 -9.01 12.00 -0.30
C VAL A 103 -10.08 11.08 0.29
N SER A 104 -10.78 11.55 1.32
CA SER A 104 -11.86 10.81 1.99
C SER A 104 -13.21 11.53 1.80
N GLY A 105 -14.30 10.78 1.70
CA GLY A 105 -15.64 11.32 1.55
C GLY A 105 -16.61 10.39 0.84
N ASN A 106 -17.83 10.86 0.69
CA ASN A 106 -18.83 10.27 -0.20
C ASN A 106 -18.41 10.48 -1.65
N VAL A 107 -18.71 9.51 -2.50
CA VAL A 107 -18.37 9.54 -3.93
C VAL A 107 -19.62 9.90 -4.74
N ASP A 108 -19.50 10.94 -5.56
CA ASP A 108 -20.53 11.37 -6.50
C ASP A 108 -19.92 11.50 -7.90
N ILE A 109 -20.47 10.80 -8.89
CA ILE A 109 -20.01 10.82 -10.28
C ILE A 109 -21.14 11.29 -11.18
N LEU A 110 -20.88 12.32 -11.96
CA LEU A 110 -21.78 12.81 -13.00
C LEU A 110 -21.19 12.48 -14.37
N LEU A 111 -21.88 11.64 -15.14
CA LEU A 111 -21.69 11.51 -16.58
C LEU A 111 -22.70 12.40 -17.28
N LYS A 112 -22.25 13.50 -17.88
CA LYS A 112 -23.12 14.44 -18.60
C LYS A 112 -22.76 14.47 -20.08
N THR A 113 -23.72 14.26 -20.97
CA THR A 113 -23.45 14.36 -22.41
C THR A 113 -23.07 15.80 -22.81
N LYS A 114 -22.15 15.93 -23.77
CA LYS A 114 -21.69 17.26 -24.22
C LYS A 114 -22.77 17.96 -25.06
N GLY A 115 -23.11 19.20 -24.69
CA GLY A 115 -24.09 20.01 -25.41
C GLY A 115 -25.50 19.39 -25.41
N GLU A 116 -26.11 19.27 -26.59
CA GLU A 116 -27.44 18.64 -26.78
C GLU A 116 -27.37 17.15 -27.15
N LEU A 117 -26.17 16.55 -27.11
CA LEU A 117 -25.99 15.12 -27.37
C LEU A 117 -26.71 14.28 -26.32
N LYS A 118 -26.95 13.01 -26.64
CA LYS A 118 -27.57 12.04 -25.74
C LYS A 118 -26.89 10.68 -25.89
N ASN A 119 -26.93 9.85 -24.85
CA ASN A 119 -26.31 8.53 -24.82
C ASN A 119 -27.26 7.47 -24.28
N HIS A 120 -27.16 6.26 -24.83
CA HIS A 120 -27.52 5.05 -24.09
C HIS A 120 -26.31 4.69 -23.23
N ILE A 121 -26.36 5.02 -21.93
CA ILE A 121 -25.22 4.85 -21.03
C ILE A 121 -25.34 3.49 -20.36
N ILE A 122 -24.32 2.66 -20.50
CA ILE A 122 -24.23 1.35 -19.87
C ILE A 122 -23.09 1.39 -18.86
N VAL A 123 -23.36 1.20 -17.57
CA VAL A 123 -22.32 1.09 -16.53
C VAL A 123 -21.97 -0.38 -16.33
N LYS A 124 -20.72 -0.71 -16.63
CA LYS A 124 -20.16 -2.06 -16.51
C LYS A 124 -19.60 -2.32 -15.13
N GLU A 125 -18.90 -1.35 -14.57
CA GLU A 125 -18.14 -1.52 -13.34
C GLU A 125 -17.90 -0.19 -12.65
N ILE A 126 -17.90 -0.21 -11.31
CA ILE A 126 -17.53 0.89 -10.44
C ILE A 126 -16.60 0.34 -9.37
N GLU A 127 -15.35 0.80 -9.34
CA GLU A 127 -14.36 0.42 -8.33
C GLU A 127 -13.86 1.64 -7.57
N VAL A 128 -13.83 1.55 -6.24
CA VAL A 128 -13.19 2.53 -5.36
C VAL A 128 -12.02 1.82 -4.68
N THR A 129 -10.80 2.27 -5.00
CA THR A 129 -9.56 1.77 -4.40
C THR A 129 -9.12 2.69 -3.27
N ASN A 130 -9.02 2.12 -2.07
CA ASN A 130 -8.48 2.81 -0.91
C ASN A 130 -6.97 2.60 -0.81
N LEU A 131 -6.26 3.60 -0.28
CA LEU A 131 -4.83 3.59 -0.06
C LEU A 131 -4.52 3.28 1.41
N MET A 132 -3.68 2.27 1.62
CA MET A 132 -3.00 2.06 2.88
C MET A 132 -1.55 2.52 2.70
N ASP A 133 -1.21 3.69 3.26
CA ASP A 133 0.10 4.31 3.06
C ASP A 133 1.09 3.87 4.14
N ASP A 134 2.28 3.42 3.74
CA ASP A 134 3.27 2.96 4.69
C ASP A 134 3.85 4.13 5.50
N LYS A 135 3.80 5.36 4.98
CA LYS A 135 4.35 6.56 5.65
C LYS A 135 3.34 7.33 6.49
N SER A 136 2.08 6.91 6.54
CA SER A 136 1.01 7.63 7.22
C SER A 136 0.34 6.79 8.31
N GLU A 137 -0.41 7.45 9.19
CA GLU A 137 -1.23 6.79 10.19
C GLU A 137 -2.37 5.99 9.55
N ASN A 138 -2.45 4.69 9.85
CA ASN A 138 -3.46 3.79 9.29
C ASN A 138 -4.54 3.36 10.29
N ALA A 139 -4.45 3.77 11.57
CA ALA A 139 -5.37 3.31 12.62
C ALA A 139 -6.84 3.67 12.33
N GLU A 140 -7.11 4.93 11.93
CA GLU A 140 -8.48 5.37 11.63
C GLU A 140 -9.03 4.70 10.37
N TYR A 141 -8.19 4.55 9.33
CA TYR A 141 -8.54 3.80 8.12
C TYR A 141 -8.97 2.36 8.46
N ILE A 142 -8.20 1.65 9.29
CA ILE A 142 -8.51 0.27 9.70
C ILE A 142 -9.84 0.22 10.46
N LYS A 143 -10.01 1.12 11.45
CA LYS A 143 -11.22 1.19 12.26
C LYS A 143 -12.48 1.41 11.43
N GLN A 144 -12.40 2.22 10.38
CA GLN A 144 -13.54 2.53 9.53
C GLN A 144 -13.85 1.41 8.54
N ASN A 145 -12.87 0.58 8.16
CA ASN A 145 -13.02 -0.46 7.14
C ASN A 145 -13.19 -1.87 7.71
N ILE A 146 -13.24 -2.03 9.05
CA ILE A 146 -13.40 -3.34 9.70
C ILE A 146 -14.69 -4.03 9.26
N GLU A 147 -14.58 -5.34 8.96
CA GLU A 147 -15.67 -6.24 8.57
C GLU A 147 -16.46 -5.82 7.31
N GLN A 148 -16.05 -4.73 6.65
CA GLN A 148 -16.62 -4.34 5.38
C GLN A 148 -16.16 -5.30 4.28
N LYS A 149 -17.14 -5.76 3.49
CA LYS A 149 -16.90 -6.66 2.36
C LYS A 149 -16.45 -5.89 1.13
N ASP A 150 -15.81 -6.61 0.21
CA ASP A 150 -15.49 -6.16 -1.14
C ASP A 150 -14.61 -4.89 -1.21
N ASN A 151 -13.79 -4.66 -0.18
CA ASN A 151 -12.85 -3.55 -0.21
C ASN A 151 -11.71 -3.83 -1.20
N ILE A 152 -11.29 -2.79 -1.91
CA ILE A 152 -10.11 -2.79 -2.77
C ILE A 152 -9.05 -1.91 -2.09
N VAL A 153 -7.89 -2.50 -1.76
CA VAL A 153 -6.83 -1.85 -1.00
C VAL A 153 -5.54 -1.87 -1.78
N GLN A 154 -5.03 -0.69 -2.11
CA GLN A 154 -3.69 -0.50 -2.63
C GLN A 154 -2.74 -0.14 -1.50
N LEU A 155 -1.59 -0.80 -1.44
CA LEU A 155 -0.52 -0.38 -0.54
C LEU A 155 0.32 0.71 -1.23
N ASN A 156 0.67 1.80 -0.54
CA ASN A 156 1.73 2.70 -1.00
C ASN A 156 3.08 2.15 -0.54
N ARG A 157 3.54 1.08 -1.19
CA ARG A 157 4.77 0.39 -0.78
C ARG A 157 5.38 -0.39 -1.93
N THR A 158 6.70 -0.31 -2.02
CA THR A 158 7.50 -1.24 -2.82
C THR A 158 8.07 -2.35 -1.93
N ILE A 159 7.97 -3.59 -2.39
CA ILE A 159 8.59 -4.78 -1.77
C ILE A 159 9.69 -5.24 -2.73
N SER A 160 10.95 -5.10 -2.32
CA SER A 160 12.08 -5.38 -3.20
C SER A 160 12.36 -6.88 -3.31
N LYS A 161 12.71 -7.35 -4.50
CA LYS A 161 13.22 -8.70 -4.73
C LYS A 161 14.66 -8.91 -4.24
N ASP A 162 15.42 -7.83 -4.10
CA ASP A 162 16.88 -7.92 -3.88
C ASP A 162 17.22 -8.28 -2.43
N TYR A 163 16.33 -7.95 -1.49
CA TYR A 163 16.48 -8.21 -0.07
C TYR A 163 15.16 -8.66 0.57
N TRP A 164 15.26 -9.29 1.74
CA TRP A 164 14.13 -9.66 2.58
C TRP A 164 13.46 -8.43 3.17
N ASN A 165 12.14 -8.46 3.17
CA ASN A 165 11.28 -7.40 3.70
C ASN A 165 10.44 -7.96 4.86
N THR A 166 9.91 -7.08 5.70
CA THR A 166 8.86 -7.46 6.66
C THR A 166 7.49 -6.96 6.20
N LEU A 167 6.43 -7.71 6.44
CA LEU A 167 5.07 -7.37 6.04
C LEU A 167 4.06 -7.69 7.14
N CYS A 168 3.14 -6.79 7.43
CA CYS A 168 2.00 -7.04 8.31
C CYS A 168 0.76 -6.33 7.75
N LEU A 169 -0.30 -7.09 7.48
CA LEU A 169 -1.54 -6.60 6.86
C LEU A 169 -2.73 -6.79 7.79
N PRO A 170 -3.73 -5.89 7.80
CA PRO A 170 -4.90 -5.98 8.67
C PRO A 170 -6.01 -6.89 8.11
N PHE A 171 -5.74 -7.60 7.02
CA PHE A 171 -6.65 -8.50 6.32
C PHE A 171 -5.93 -9.77 5.84
N ASP A 172 -6.70 -10.81 5.56
CA ASP A 172 -6.18 -12.06 5.02
C ASP A 172 -5.85 -11.95 3.53
N VAL A 173 -4.79 -12.63 3.09
CA VAL A 173 -4.46 -12.81 1.67
C VAL A 173 -4.28 -14.29 1.41
N ASN A 174 -5.17 -14.84 0.57
CA ASN A 174 -5.10 -16.25 0.20
C ASN A 174 -3.86 -16.54 -0.67
N LYS A 175 -3.52 -17.83 -0.78
CA LYS A 175 -2.34 -18.30 -1.52
C LYS A 175 -2.29 -17.86 -2.99
N ALA A 176 -3.43 -17.91 -3.69
CA ALA A 176 -3.47 -17.51 -5.09
C ALA A 176 -3.14 -16.01 -5.24
N SER A 177 -3.71 -15.17 -4.38
CA SER A 177 -3.43 -13.74 -4.33
C SER A 177 -2.00 -13.42 -3.89
N VAL A 178 -1.44 -14.16 -2.92
CA VAL A 178 -0.02 -14.05 -2.56
C VAL A 178 0.86 -14.32 -3.78
N ASN A 179 0.63 -15.43 -4.48
CA ASN A 179 1.44 -15.79 -5.64
C ASN A 179 1.29 -14.81 -6.80
N LEU A 180 0.07 -14.35 -7.07
CA LEU A 180 -0.22 -13.44 -8.18
C LEU A 180 0.24 -12.01 -7.90
N LEU A 181 -0.16 -11.44 -6.77
CA LEU A 181 0.01 -10.01 -6.48
C LEU A 181 1.36 -9.68 -5.85
N LEU A 182 2.02 -10.68 -5.24
CA LEU A 182 3.33 -10.51 -4.59
C LEU A 182 4.45 -11.25 -5.34
N ASN A 183 4.25 -11.57 -6.63
CA ASN A 183 5.23 -12.20 -7.51
C ASN A 183 5.84 -13.50 -6.95
N ASN A 184 4.99 -14.48 -6.60
CA ASN A 184 5.38 -15.79 -6.09
C ASN A 184 6.52 -15.72 -5.05
N PRO A 185 6.29 -15.05 -3.91
CA PRO A 185 7.34 -14.74 -2.97
C PRO A 185 7.73 -15.95 -2.13
N GLU A 186 8.95 -15.92 -1.60
CA GLU A 186 9.25 -16.65 -0.38
C GLU A 186 8.60 -15.91 0.79
N LEU A 187 7.74 -16.60 1.53
CA LEU A 187 6.99 -16.05 2.66
C LEU A 187 7.23 -16.88 3.92
N LYS A 188 7.55 -16.21 5.03
CA LYS A 188 7.99 -16.85 6.26
C LYS A 188 7.31 -16.27 7.48
N GLU A 189 6.88 -17.12 8.41
CA GLU A 189 6.31 -16.72 9.70
C GLU A 189 7.17 -17.22 10.87
N PHE A 190 7.18 -16.46 11.97
CA PHE A 190 7.94 -16.81 13.17
C PHE A 190 7.32 -18.03 13.87
N THR A 191 8.10 -19.08 14.11
CA THR A 191 7.59 -20.32 14.72
C THR A 191 7.36 -20.20 16.23
N ARG A 192 7.80 -19.11 16.85
CA ARG A 192 7.93 -18.93 18.30
C ARG A 192 9.06 -19.76 18.92
N GLU A 193 9.88 -20.39 18.10
CA GLU A 193 11.06 -21.14 18.56
C GLU A 193 12.32 -20.30 18.40
N VAL A 194 13.20 -20.39 19.40
CA VAL A 194 14.49 -19.74 19.42
C VAL A 194 15.54 -20.77 19.81
N ASP A 195 16.62 -20.85 19.03
CA ASP A 195 17.78 -21.68 19.35
C ASP A 195 18.98 -20.78 19.67
N GLY A 196 19.32 -20.72 20.96
CA GLY A 196 20.28 -19.75 21.50
C GLY A 196 19.81 -18.31 21.29
N THR A 197 20.37 -17.66 20.26
CA THR A 197 20.08 -16.28 19.84
C THR A 197 19.41 -16.20 18.46
N THR A 198 19.01 -17.34 17.91
CA THR A 198 18.49 -17.47 16.54
C THR A 198 16.99 -17.71 16.56
N MET A 199 16.21 -16.75 16.05
CA MET A 199 14.77 -16.91 15.85
C MET A 199 14.49 -17.80 14.64
N LYS A 200 13.66 -18.84 14.79
CA LYS A 200 13.33 -19.77 13.71
C LYS A 200 12.07 -19.36 12.97
N PHE A 201 12.12 -19.39 11.63
CA PHE A 201 10.99 -19.10 10.77
C PHE A 201 10.66 -20.31 9.90
N ARG A 202 9.39 -20.44 9.53
CA ARG A 202 8.91 -21.50 8.63
C ARG A 202 8.15 -20.92 7.45
N ASN A 203 8.03 -21.72 6.39
CA ASN A 203 7.25 -21.36 5.21
C ASN A 203 5.78 -21.08 5.58
N ALA A 204 5.24 -20.02 4.99
CA ALA A 204 3.81 -19.73 4.92
C ALA A 204 3.41 -19.60 3.46
N ASP A 205 2.17 -19.89 3.13
CA ASP A 205 1.64 -19.75 1.76
C ASP A 205 0.47 -18.77 1.67
N SER A 206 0.07 -18.19 2.80
CA SER A 206 -1.01 -17.22 2.93
C SER A 206 -0.66 -16.22 4.03
N ILE A 207 -1.23 -15.02 3.94
CA ILE A 207 -1.08 -13.98 4.96
C ILE A 207 -2.35 -13.97 5.80
N LYS A 208 -2.18 -14.03 7.12
CA LYS A 208 -3.27 -13.88 8.07
C LYS A 208 -3.28 -12.48 8.66
N ALA A 209 -4.48 -11.94 8.87
CA ALA A 209 -4.68 -10.60 9.41
C ALA A 209 -3.93 -10.40 10.75
N GLY A 210 -3.15 -9.33 10.79
CA GLY A 210 -2.32 -8.89 11.91
C GLY A 210 -1.08 -9.75 12.19
N ILE A 211 -0.85 -10.84 11.46
CA ILE A 211 0.37 -11.63 11.65
C ILE A 211 1.54 -10.97 10.90
N PRO A 212 2.70 -10.78 11.55
CA PRO A 212 3.89 -10.29 10.87
C PRO A 212 4.61 -11.43 10.13
N TYR A 213 5.11 -11.12 8.93
CA TYR A 213 5.84 -12.04 8.04
C TYR A 213 7.16 -11.44 7.57
N ILE A 214 8.08 -12.32 7.20
CA ILE A 214 9.25 -11.98 6.36
C ILE A 214 8.94 -12.43 4.93
N ILE A 215 9.25 -11.59 3.94
CA ILE A 215 8.87 -11.80 2.53
C ILE A 215 9.99 -11.37 1.57
N LYS A 216 10.26 -12.18 0.55
CA LYS A 216 11.13 -11.84 -0.59
C LYS A 216 10.47 -12.27 -1.89
N PRO A 217 9.96 -11.32 -2.70
CA PRO A 217 9.30 -11.63 -3.96
C PRO A 217 10.31 -12.02 -5.04
N SER A 218 9.87 -12.77 -6.06
CA SER A 218 10.74 -13.11 -7.20
C SER A 218 11.05 -11.92 -8.13
N LYS A 219 10.21 -10.87 -8.06
CA LYS A 219 10.35 -9.59 -8.76
C LYS A 219 9.83 -8.47 -7.88
N ASP A 220 10.35 -7.25 -8.06
CA ASP A 220 9.88 -6.09 -7.29
C ASP A 220 8.37 -5.95 -7.41
N VAL A 221 7.71 -5.78 -6.26
CA VAL A 221 6.26 -5.55 -6.18
C VAL A 221 6.07 -4.07 -5.85
N VAL A 222 5.53 -3.31 -6.79
CA VAL A 222 5.29 -1.87 -6.61
C VAL A 222 3.81 -1.63 -6.42
N ASN A 223 3.45 -1.05 -5.27
CA ASN A 223 2.09 -0.64 -4.92
C ASN A 223 1.00 -1.69 -5.19
N PRO A 224 1.10 -2.90 -4.61
CA PRO A 224 0.17 -3.98 -4.89
C PRO A 224 -1.26 -3.61 -4.49
N THR A 225 -2.23 -4.02 -5.30
CA THR A 225 -3.67 -3.80 -5.07
C THR A 225 -4.38 -5.12 -4.82
N PHE A 226 -4.95 -5.26 -3.63
CA PHE A 226 -5.73 -6.42 -3.21
C PHE A 226 -7.21 -6.12 -3.38
N HIS A 227 -7.94 -7.05 -4.01
CA HIS A 227 -9.37 -6.94 -4.25
C HIS A 227 -10.12 -7.88 -3.29
N ASN A 228 -11.36 -7.51 -2.98
CA ASN A 228 -12.27 -8.31 -2.16
C ASN A 228 -11.69 -8.67 -0.79
N VAL A 229 -10.94 -7.74 -0.17
CA VAL A 229 -10.39 -7.95 1.16
C VAL A 229 -11.37 -7.52 2.25
N ILE A 230 -11.29 -8.18 3.40
CA ILE A 230 -12.04 -7.84 4.59
C ILE A 230 -11.03 -7.54 5.69
N VAL A 231 -11.04 -6.33 6.21
CA VAL A 231 -10.20 -5.94 7.36
C VAL A 231 -10.78 -6.62 8.60
N THR A 232 -9.97 -7.45 9.26
CA THR A 232 -10.41 -8.24 10.44
C THR A 232 -9.52 -8.05 11.66
N ALA A 233 -8.30 -7.50 11.50
CA ALA A 233 -7.39 -7.23 12.61
C ALA A 233 -7.24 -5.72 12.82
N THR A 234 -7.92 -5.16 13.84
CA THR A 234 -7.78 -3.74 14.22
C THR A 234 -6.37 -3.38 14.65
N GLU A 235 -5.67 -4.33 15.27
CA GLU A 235 -4.32 -4.15 15.80
C GLU A 235 -3.38 -5.21 15.22
N PRO A 236 -2.10 -4.87 14.97
CA PRO A 236 -1.11 -5.85 14.58
C PRO A 236 -0.77 -6.75 15.77
N LYS A 237 -0.38 -8.01 15.48
CA LYS A 237 -0.04 -8.97 16.52
C LYS A 237 1.44 -8.90 16.87
N THR A 238 1.70 -9.22 18.13
CA THR A 238 3.03 -9.55 18.65
C THR A 238 3.13 -11.06 18.80
N ILE A 239 4.05 -11.67 18.07
CA ILE A 239 4.33 -13.11 18.15
C ILE A 239 5.58 -13.30 19.00
N THR A 240 5.42 -13.88 20.18
CA THR A 240 6.52 -14.06 21.15
C THR A 240 6.83 -15.53 21.34
N ASP A 241 8.12 -15.82 21.53
CA ASP A 241 8.62 -17.12 21.94
C ASP A 241 8.11 -17.55 23.32
N GLU A 242 8.31 -18.81 23.68
CA GLU A 242 7.85 -19.35 24.97
C GLU A 242 8.50 -18.68 26.17
N SER A 243 9.75 -18.22 26.04
CA SER A 243 10.46 -17.55 27.14
C SER A 243 10.01 -16.10 27.36
N GLY A 244 9.23 -15.52 26.45
CA GLY A 244 8.77 -14.13 26.54
C GLY A 244 9.81 -13.08 26.15
N ASN A 245 10.96 -13.51 25.62
CA ASN A 245 12.15 -12.70 25.40
C ASN A 245 12.31 -12.23 23.97
N TYR A 246 11.86 -13.02 22.99
CA TYR A 246 12.00 -12.75 21.57
C TYR A 246 10.62 -12.58 20.94
N SER A 247 10.36 -11.38 20.43
CA SER A 247 9.10 -11.04 19.80
C SER A 247 9.32 -10.58 18.36
N PHE A 248 8.45 -11.00 17.46
CA PHE A 248 8.26 -10.41 16.14
C PHE A 248 6.94 -9.65 16.12
N ILE A 249 7.02 -8.35 15.87
CA ILE A 249 5.94 -7.39 16.16
C ILE A 249 5.54 -6.70 14.86
N GLY A 250 4.29 -6.89 14.44
CA GLY A 250 3.74 -6.17 13.30
C GLY A 250 3.46 -4.70 13.61
N THR A 251 3.42 -3.87 12.58
CA THR A 251 2.93 -2.49 12.66
C THR A 251 2.20 -2.10 11.39
N TYR A 252 1.11 -1.34 11.54
CA TYR A 252 0.35 -0.79 10.42
C TYR A 252 0.73 0.67 10.11
N SER A 253 1.17 1.45 11.10
CA SER A 253 1.57 2.87 11.00
C SER A 253 3.09 3.03 11.20
N PRO A 254 3.68 4.19 10.85
CA PRO A 254 5.04 4.52 11.28
C PRO A 254 5.22 4.31 12.79
N THR A 255 6.29 3.62 13.18
CA THR A 255 6.53 3.22 14.58
C THR A 255 7.93 3.58 15.00
N GLU A 256 8.04 4.35 16.08
CA GLU A 256 9.31 4.67 16.71
C GLU A 256 9.84 3.47 17.51
N LEU A 257 11.08 3.08 17.24
CA LEU A 257 11.78 1.98 17.87
C LEU A 257 12.76 2.47 18.95
N LYS A 258 13.01 1.61 19.94
CA LYS A 258 13.98 1.83 21.01
C LYS A 258 15.41 1.71 20.50
N THR A 259 16.24 2.68 20.87
CA THR A 259 17.66 2.78 20.49
C THR A 259 18.60 2.19 21.53
N ASP A 260 18.10 1.43 22.49
CA ASP A 260 18.91 0.71 23.49
C ASP A 260 19.46 -0.62 22.95
N GLY A 261 19.00 -1.06 21.77
CA GLY A 261 19.37 -2.35 21.16
C GLY A 261 18.41 -3.48 21.51
N THR A 262 17.35 -3.21 22.27
CA THR A 262 16.27 -4.19 22.52
C THR A 262 15.32 -4.31 21.34
N GLU A 263 15.32 -3.34 20.42
CA GLU A 263 14.50 -3.37 19.20
C GLU A 263 15.38 -3.28 17.97
N LEU A 264 15.09 -4.15 16.99
CA LEU A 264 15.85 -4.31 15.77
C LEU A 264 14.89 -4.32 14.57
N PHE A 265 15.35 -3.83 13.43
CA PHE A 265 14.61 -3.90 12.18
C PHE A 265 15.43 -4.62 11.11
N LEU A 266 14.74 -5.21 10.13
CA LEU A 266 15.37 -5.80 8.96
C LEU A 266 15.70 -4.69 7.96
N GLY A 267 16.97 -4.53 7.62
CA GLY A 267 17.46 -3.51 6.71
C GLY A 267 18.28 -4.08 5.56
N ASP A 268 19.07 -3.20 4.93
CA ASP A 268 19.86 -3.53 3.74
C ASP A 268 20.73 -4.79 3.91
N LYS A 269 20.97 -5.49 2.79
CA LYS A 269 21.81 -6.70 2.72
C LYS A 269 21.35 -7.85 3.63
N ASP A 270 20.06 -7.92 3.91
CA ASP A 270 19.46 -9.00 4.70
C ASP A 270 20.08 -9.08 6.11
N TYR A 271 20.21 -7.92 6.75
CA TYR A 271 20.75 -7.77 8.09
C TYR A 271 19.73 -7.20 9.07
N LEU A 272 19.86 -7.61 10.32
CA LEU A 272 19.19 -6.95 11.43
C LEU A 272 19.96 -5.68 11.79
N TYR A 273 19.25 -4.61 12.14
CA TYR A 273 19.87 -3.34 12.52
C TYR A 273 19.24 -2.78 13.78
N LYS A 274 20.11 -2.19 14.60
CA LYS A 274 19.70 -1.35 15.71
C LYS A 274 19.36 0.05 15.17
N PRO A 275 18.23 0.66 15.58
CA PRO A 275 17.89 2.03 15.18
C PRO A 275 18.89 3.05 15.77
N PHE A 276 19.13 4.13 15.02
CA PHE A 276 19.94 5.26 15.46
C PHE A 276 19.06 6.33 16.11
N ALA A 277 19.61 7.16 17.00
CA ALA A 277 18.84 8.19 17.71
C ALA A 277 18.08 9.15 16.78
N ASN A 278 18.66 9.47 15.63
CA ASN A 278 18.11 10.35 14.61
C ASN A 278 17.38 9.61 13.46
N ASP A 279 17.33 8.28 13.51
CA ASP A 279 16.68 7.43 12.51
C ASP A 279 16.20 6.14 13.18
N LYS A 280 15.10 6.29 13.93
CA LYS A 280 14.51 5.25 14.79
C LYS A 280 13.08 4.90 14.42
N THR A 281 12.54 5.47 13.36
CA THR A 281 11.16 5.22 12.93
C THR A 281 11.18 4.32 11.72
N ILE A 282 10.52 3.17 11.81
CA ILE A 282 10.19 2.36 10.63
C ILE A 282 8.84 2.81 10.09
N ASN A 283 8.64 2.85 8.77
CA ASN A 283 7.29 3.10 8.26
C ASN A 283 6.38 1.89 8.52
N GLY A 284 5.06 2.10 8.45
CA GLY A 284 4.02 1.12 8.68
C GLY A 284 3.98 -0.04 7.68
N ILE A 285 2.98 -0.91 7.85
CA ILE A 285 2.77 -2.14 7.07
C ILE A 285 3.98 -3.11 7.20
N ARG A 286 4.81 -2.93 8.22
CA ARG A 286 6.08 -3.63 8.46
C ARG A 286 6.02 -4.45 9.75
N ALA A 287 7.16 -5.02 10.12
CA ALA A 287 7.35 -5.63 11.43
C ALA A 287 8.78 -5.38 11.91
N PHE A 288 9.00 -5.52 13.22
CA PHE A 288 10.30 -5.40 13.86
C PHE A 288 10.47 -6.47 14.94
N PHE A 289 11.70 -6.61 15.42
CA PHE A 289 12.08 -7.60 16.40
C PHE A 289 12.32 -6.94 17.74
N ARG A 290 11.89 -7.58 18.82
CA ARG A 290 12.16 -7.12 20.19
C ARG A 290 12.80 -8.24 21.01
N ILE A 291 13.89 -7.91 21.70
CA ILE A 291 14.69 -8.82 22.52
C ILE A 291 14.85 -8.20 23.93
N LYS A 292 14.10 -8.71 24.92
CA LYS A 292 13.99 -8.10 26.26
C LYS A 292 15.25 -8.26 27.13
N ASN A 293 15.87 -9.43 27.13
CA ASN A 293 16.99 -9.76 28.04
C ASN A 293 18.36 -9.48 27.42
N ASN A 294 18.49 -8.31 26.81
CA ASN A 294 19.69 -7.93 26.06
C ASN A 294 20.79 -7.31 26.96
N THR A 295 21.22 -8.03 28.00
CA THR A 295 22.07 -7.49 29.07
C THR A 295 23.57 -7.41 28.73
N SER A 296 24.03 -7.89 27.56
CA SER A 296 25.43 -7.79 27.17
C SER A 296 25.62 -7.52 25.67
N GLN A 297 26.49 -6.56 25.33
CA GLN A 297 26.84 -6.23 23.94
C GLN A 297 27.39 -7.43 23.15
N ALA A 298 28.06 -8.38 23.82
CA ALA A 298 28.57 -9.60 23.20
C ALA A 298 27.45 -10.50 22.64
N ARG A 299 26.33 -10.66 23.37
CA ARG A 299 25.17 -11.43 22.89
C ARG A 299 24.42 -10.71 21.77
N GLN A 300 24.50 -9.38 21.70
CA GLN A 300 23.91 -8.60 20.60
C GLN A 300 24.51 -8.95 19.27
N SER A 301 25.84 -9.08 19.19
CA SER A 301 26.51 -9.45 17.92
C SER A 301 26.13 -10.83 17.37
N GLN A 302 25.37 -11.63 18.12
CA GLN A 302 25.04 -13.03 17.80
C GLN A 302 23.57 -13.23 17.44
N TYR A 303 22.68 -12.22 17.49
CA TYR A 303 21.29 -12.45 17.10
C TYR A 303 21.17 -12.67 15.60
N SER A 304 20.34 -13.64 15.23
CA SER A 304 20.07 -13.97 13.85
C SER A 304 18.64 -14.50 13.67
N ILE A 305 18.20 -14.57 12.42
CA ILE A 305 16.96 -15.22 12.01
C ILE A 305 17.34 -16.36 11.05
N SER A 306 16.90 -17.57 11.37
CA SER A 306 16.97 -18.71 10.45
C SER A 306 15.71 -18.70 9.58
N ILE A 307 15.90 -18.50 8.27
CA ILE A 307 14.85 -18.49 7.24
C ILE A 307 14.53 -19.91 6.77
N ASP A 308 15.55 -20.76 6.76
CA ASP A 308 15.51 -22.20 6.57
C ASP A 308 16.68 -22.82 7.35
N GLU A 309 16.83 -24.15 7.31
CA GLU A 309 17.89 -24.87 8.03
C GLU A 309 19.32 -24.42 7.65
N THR A 310 19.49 -23.70 6.54
CA THR A 310 20.78 -23.31 5.95
C THR A 310 20.98 -21.79 5.76
N THR A 311 19.90 -21.00 5.70
CA THR A 311 19.92 -19.56 5.43
C THR A 311 19.66 -18.76 6.70
N PHE A 312 20.58 -17.85 7.02
CA PHE A 312 20.52 -16.99 8.20
C PHE A 312 20.60 -15.50 7.82
N ILE A 313 19.66 -14.70 8.32
CA ILE A 313 19.77 -13.22 8.40
C ILE A 313 20.51 -12.92 9.70
N LEU A 314 21.64 -12.24 9.60
CA LEU A 314 22.50 -11.99 10.75
C LEU A 314 22.34 -10.55 11.25
N LEU A 315 22.67 -10.30 12.51
CA LEU A 315 23.16 -8.98 12.88
C LEU A 315 24.54 -8.77 12.24
N PRO A 316 24.79 -7.63 11.59
CA PRO A 316 26.10 -7.35 11.05
C PRO A 316 27.05 -7.25 12.23
N ASN A 317 28.19 -7.95 12.14
CA ASN A 317 29.21 -7.98 13.19
C ASN A 317 29.60 -6.54 13.58
N ILE A 318 29.17 -6.11 14.77
CA ILE A 318 29.53 -4.84 15.41
C ILE A 318 31.02 -4.75 15.80
N ASN A 319 31.83 -5.77 15.49
CA ASN A 319 33.29 -5.72 15.56
C ASN A 319 33.94 -5.17 14.28
N THR A 320 33.16 -4.77 13.28
CA THR A 320 33.65 -3.79 12.33
C THR A 320 33.54 -2.43 12.99
N THR A 321 34.68 -1.78 13.17
CA THR A 321 34.78 -0.33 13.37
C THR A 321 33.64 0.31 12.57
N PRO A 322 32.84 1.25 13.14
CA PRO A 322 31.87 1.97 12.33
C PRO A 322 32.60 2.38 11.06
N LEU A 323 32.00 2.20 9.88
CA LEU A 323 32.52 2.88 8.71
C LEU A 323 32.65 4.33 9.16
N SER A 324 33.89 4.75 9.40
CA SER A 324 34.20 5.96 10.15
C SER A 324 33.34 7.04 9.54
N THR A 325 32.60 7.81 10.33
CA THR A 325 32.27 9.22 10.04
C THR A 325 32.66 9.62 8.62
N GLN A 326 31.95 9.12 7.59
CA GLN A 326 32.49 9.24 6.25
C GLN A 326 32.25 10.69 5.94
N GLU A 327 33.33 11.47 5.97
CA GLU A 327 33.27 12.92 5.85
C GLU A 327 32.47 13.23 4.60
N LYS A 328 31.26 13.77 4.78
CA LYS A 328 30.39 14.09 3.66
C LYS A 328 30.91 15.38 3.06
N ILE A 329 31.50 15.28 1.89
CA ILE A 329 32.00 16.41 1.12
C ILE A 329 30.97 16.67 0.02
N TYR A 330 30.57 17.93 -0.12
CA TYR A 330 29.65 18.38 -1.13
C TYR A 330 30.32 19.41 -2.03
N THR A 331 29.95 19.45 -3.30
CA THR A 331 30.21 20.60 -4.16
C THR A 331 29.31 21.78 -3.74
N LEU A 332 29.60 22.99 -4.22
CA LEU A 332 28.81 24.20 -3.88
C LEU A 332 27.35 24.13 -4.36
N ASP A 333 27.07 23.35 -5.40
CA ASP A 333 25.73 23.05 -5.91
C ASP A 333 25.02 21.91 -5.14
N GLY A 334 25.61 21.42 -4.04
CA GLY A 334 24.96 20.49 -3.11
C GLY A 334 25.07 19.02 -3.49
N ARG A 335 25.85 18.68 -4.51
CA ARG A 335 26.08 17.27 -4.90
C ARG A 335 27.12 16.63 -3.97
N GLN A 336 26.78 15.48 -3.40
CA GLN A 336 27.69 14.72 -2.54
C GLN A 336 28.80 14.06 -3.37
N VAL A 337 30.04 14.20 -2.91
CA VAL A 337 31.26 13.60 -3.50
C VAL A 337 31.85 12.62 -2.49
N HIS A 338 32.24 11.44 -2.94
CA HIS A 338 32.83 10.43 -2.06
C HIS A 338 34.22 10.87 -1.59
N SER A 339 34.51 10.68 -0.31
CA SER A 339 35.80 11.02 0.30
C SER A 339 36.88 10.06 -0.23
N THR A 340 37.51 10.46 -1.34
CA THR A 340 38.77 9.88 -1.81
C THR A 340 39.82 10.99 -1.81
N TYR A 341 41.08 10.66 -1.51
CA TYR A 341 42.18 11.62 -1.33
C TYR A 341 42.57 12.45 -2.58
N ASN A 342 41.85 12.31 -3.71
CA ASN A 342 42.16 12.94 -4.99
C ASN A 342 41.02 13.87 -5.47
N LEU A 343 40.60 14.83 -4.64
CA LEU A 343 39.69 15.90 -5.09
C LEU A 343 40.41 16.83 -6.09
N LYS A 344 39.73 17.23 -7.17
CA LYS A 344 40.25 18.26 -8.07
C LYS A 344 40.30 19.61 -7.34
N ALA A 345 41.27 20.45 -7.70
CA ALA A 345 41.40 21.81 -7.17
C ALA A 345 40.07 22.58 -7.27
N GLY A 346 39.63 23.18 -6.16
CA GLY A 346 38.31 23.80 -6.06
C GLY A 346 37.80 23.97 -4.62
N ILE A 347 36.59 24.55 -4.48
CA ILE A 347 35.93 24.80 -3.18
C ILE A 347 34.83 23.76 -2.95
N TYR A 348 34.83 23.17 -1.75
CA TYR A 348 33.87 22.16 -1.32
C TYR A 348 33.28 22.51 0.05
N ILE A 349 32.17 21.88 0.42
CA ILE A 349 31.57 21.95 1.75
C ILE A 349 31.82 20.62 2.46
N LYS A 350 32.60 20.66 3.54
CA LYS A 350 32.94 19.48 4.36
C LYS A 350 32.42 19.70 5.77
N ASN A 351 31.50 18.85 6.21
CA ASN A 351 30.85 18.95 7.53
C ASN A 351 30.29 20.37 7.82
N GLY A 352 29.71 21.02 6.82
CA GLY A 352 29.11 22.36 6.94
C GLY A 352 30.08 23.55 6.89
N LYS A 353 31.38 23.33 6.68
CA LYS A 353 32.39 24.39 6.52
C LYS A 353 33.02 24.37 5.13
N LYS A 354 33.47 25.53 4.63
CA LYS A 354 34.18 25.65 3.35
C LYS A 354 35.57 25.01 3.45
N LEU A 355 35.87 24.11 2.52
CA LEU A 355 37.17 23.48 2.31
C LEU A 355 37.72 23.93 0.95
N TYR A 356 38.97 24.37 0.91
CA TYR A 356 39.64 24.73 -0.34
C TYR A 356 40.75 23.71 -0.66
N VAL A 357 40.71 23.17 -1.86
CA VAL A 357 41.66 22.17 -2.37
C VAL A 357 42.46 22.83 -3.49
N HIS A 358 43.79 22.77 -3.42
CA HIS A 358 44.72 23.35 -4.40
C HIS A 358 45.30 22.31 -5.35
#